data_AF-A0A452CG58-F1
#
_entry.id   AF-A0A452CG58-F1
#
_cell.length_a   1.000
_cell.length_b   1.000
_cell.length_c   1.000
_cell.angle_alpha   90.00
_cell.angle_beta   90.00
_cell.angle_gamma   90.00
#
_symmetry.space_group_name_H-M   'P 1'
#
loop_
_entity.id
_entity.type
_entity.pdbx_description
1 polymer ?
#
loop_
_entity_poly.entity_id
_entity_poly.type
_entity_poly.pdbx_seq_one_letter_code
_entity_poly.pdbx_strand_id
1 'polypeptide(L)'
;MLPEDKQRAAAAFAQLQGAMETLGVLESEQRAIWRVLAAIYHLGAAGACKVGRKQFMHFESANHAAEALGCEYEELNTATFKHHLRQIIEQVTSGPSRRGPEDEEATSGLKMTGVECVEGMASGLYQEVFAAVVSLINRCMLGASDAHITDQRTSALRTCEQPLQCEIAHQLGHDPVRYDLTGWLHRAKPNLSALDAPQVLQQSKR
;
A
#
# COMPACT_ATOMS: atom_id res chain seq x y z
N MET A 1 -9.56 17.24 -16.88
CA MET A 1 -8.91 17.98 -15.78
C MET A 1 -8.73 19.42 -16.26
N LEU A 2 -9.11 20.42 -15.46
CA LEU A 2 -8.98 21.81 -15.88
C LEU A 2 -7.49 22.21 -15.93
N PRO A 3 -7.09 23.18 -16.77
CA PRO A 3 -5.69 23.63 -16.85
C PRO A 3 -5.13 24.09 -15.50
N GLU A 4 -5.94 24.79 -14.71
CA GLU A 4 -5.60 25.27 -13.37
C GLU A 4 -5.33 24.13 -12.39
N ASP A 5 -6.14 23.06 -12.44
CA ASP A 5 -5.91 21.85 -11.63
C ASP A 5 -4.59 21.18 -12.00
N LYS A 6 -4.22 21.17 -13.29
CA LYS A 6 -2.96 20.60 -13.76
C LYS A 6 -1.77 21.39 -13.24
N GLN A 7 -1.85 22.71 -13.29
CA GLN A 7 -0.78 23.57 -12.78
C GLN A 7 -0.64 23.42 -11.26
N ARG A 8 -1.75 23.39 -10.52
CA ARG A 8 -1.75 23.18 -9.08
C ARG A 8 -1.18 21.82 -8.69
N ALA A 9 -1.57 20.75 -9.39
CA ALA A 9 -1.03 19.41 -9.17
C ALA A 9 0.47 19.34 -9.47
N ALA A 10 0.93 19.98 -10.55
CA ALA A 10 2.35 20.05 -10.90
C ALA A 10 3.17 20.78 -9.82
N ALA A 11 2.65 21.90 -9.30
CA ALA A 11 3.30 22.63 -8.21
C ALA A 11 3.36 21.79 -6.91
N ALA A 12 2.27 21.12 -6.54
CA ALA A 12 2.24 20.24 -5.38
C ALA A 12 3.20 19.05 -5.53
N PHE A 13 3.31 18.48 -6.73
CA PHE A 13 4.25 17.39 -7.00
C PHE A 13 5.71 17.86 -6.89
N ALA A 14 6.04 19.03 -7.42
CA ALA A 14 7.38 19.62 -7.27
C ALA A 14 7.72 19.88 -5.79
N GLN A 15 6.76 20.35 -4.99
CA GLN A 15 6.93 20.51 -3.54
C GLN A 15 7.17 19.17 -2.83
N LEU A 16 6.42 18.13 -3.21
CA LEU A 16 6.60 16.78 -2.67
C LEU A 16 8.00 16.23 -2.98
N GLN A 17 8.48 16.38 -4.21
CA GLN A 17 9.83 15.96 -4.60
C GLN A 17 10.90 16.69 -3.78
N GLY A 18 10.79 18.00 -3.60
CA GLY A 18 11.72 18.77 -2.75
C GLY A 18 11.67 18.35 -1.28
N ALA A 19 10.50 18.00 -0.75
CA ALA A 19 10.37 17.45 0.60
C ALA A 19 11.03 16.08 0.73
N MET A 20 10.86 15.19 -0.25
CA MET A 20 11.51 13.87 -0.30
C MET A 20 13.04 13.98 -0.37
N GLU A 21 13.56 14.93 -1.14
CA GLU A 21 15.00 15.24 -1.19
C GLU A 21 15.53 15.73 0.16
N THR A 22 14.79 16.64 0.81
CA THR A 22 15.13 17.13 2.17
C THR A 22 15.17 15.99 3.20
N LEU A 23 14.30 14.99 3.04
CA LEU A 23 14.27 13.79 3.86
C LEU A 23 15.34 12.75 3.47
N GLY A 24 16.18 13.02 2.47
CA GLY A 24 17.20 12.07 2.00
C GLY A 24 16.61 10.82 1.35
N VAL A 25 15.43 10.92 0.74
CA VAL A 25 14.82 9.83 -0.04
C VAL A 25 15.47 9.78 -1.42
N LEU A 26 16.09 8.64 -1.74
CA LEU A 26 16.85 8.43 -2.97
C LEU A 26 15.94 8.43 -4.19
N GLU A 27 16.47 8.81 -5.37
CA GLU A 27 15.71 8.77 -6.62
C GLU A 27 15.16 7.37 -6.95
N SER A 28 15.89 6.31 -6.60
CA SER A 28 15.45 4.92 -6.76
C SER A 28 14.23 4.61 -5.87
N GLU A 29 14.19 5.14 -4.66
CA GLU A 29 13.09 4.97 -3.70
C GLU A 29 11.86 5.76 -4.12
N GLN A 30 12.05 7.01 -4.55
CA GLN A 30 10.98 7.82 -5.16
C GLN A 30 10.38 7.08 -6.36
N ARG A 31 11.24 6.57 -7.25
CA ARG A 31 10.82 5.79 -8.42
C ARG A 31 10.04 4.53 -8.05
N ALA A 32 10.46 3.80 -7.02
CA ALA A 32 9.73 2.64 -6.51
C ALA A 32 8.32 3.04 -6.04
N ILE A 33 8.20 4.12 -5.26
CA ILE A 33 6.90 4.67 -4.81
C ILE A 33 6.02 5.04 -6.02
N TRP A 34 6.56 5.77 -6.99
CA TRP A 34 5.82 6.18 -8.19
C TRP A 34 5.32 4.99 -9.00
N ARG A 35 6.12 3.92 -9.09
CA ARG A 35 5.73 2.70 -9.81
C ARG A 35 4.56 1.98 -9.14
N VAL A 36 4.55 1.87 -7.82
CA VAL A 36 3.42 1.26 -7.11
C VAL A 36 2.17 2.14 -7.22
N LEU A 37 2.30 3.46 -7.14
CA LEU A 37 1.18 4.38 -7.36
C LEU A 37 0.63 4.31 -8.80
N ALA A 38 1.51 4.18 -9.80
CA ALA A 38 1.10 3.96 -11.19
C ALA A 38 0.36 2.62 -11.35
N ALA A 39 0.81 1.56 -10.68
CA ALA A 39 0.11 0.27 -10.69
C ALA A 39 -1.29 0.36 -10.08
N ILE A 40 -1.46 1.06 -8.95
CA ILE A 40 -2.77 1.30 -8.32
C ILE A 40 -3.70 2.04 -9.28
N TYR A 41 -3.20 3.09 -9.95
CA TYR A 41 -3.95 3.81 -10.97
C TYR A 41 -4.41 2.88 -12.11
N HIS A 42 -3.48 2.08 -12.64
CA HIS A 42 -3.77 1.15 -13.73
C HIS A 42 -4.72 0.02 -13.31
N LEU A 43 -4.67 -0.47 -12.08
CA LEU A 43 -5.65 -1.40 -11.51
C LEU A 43 -7.05 -0.79 -11.47
N GLY A 44 -7.17 0.46 -11.03
CA GLY A 44 -8.43 1.20 -11.03
C GLY A 44 -9.01 1.35 -12.44
N ALA A 45 -8.16 1.66 -13.43
CA ALA A 45 -8.54 1.73 -14.85
C ALA A 45 -8.89 0.35 -15.44
N ALA A 46 -8.20 -0.71 -15.01
CA ALA A 46 -8.45 -2.07 -15.46
C ALA A 46 -9.84 -2.56 -15.06
N GLY A 47 -10.26 -2.23 -13.83
CA GLY A 47 -11.52 -2.66 -13.24
C GLY A 47 -11.67 -4.17 -13.20
N ALA A 48 -12.87 -4.65 -12.87
CA ALA A 48 -13.17 -6.08 -12.87
C ALA A 48 -14.60 -6.38 -13.32
N CYS A 49 -14.80 -7.61 -13.79
CA CYS A 49 -16.14 -8.13 -14.08
C CYS A 49 -17.00 -8.09 -12.80
N LYS A 50 -18.13 -7.39 -12.87
CA LYS A 50 -19.10 -7.29 -11.75
C LYS A 50 -19.92 -8.58 -11.58
N VAL A 51 -20.11 -9.33 -12.64
CA VAL A 51 -20.91 -10.56 -12.69
C VAL A 51 -20.13 -11.62 -13.46
N GLY A 52 -20.25 -12.88 -13.04
CA GLY A 52 -19.60 -14.01 -13.70
C GLY A 52 -18.17 -14.25 -13.22
N ARG A 53 -17.28 -14.60 -14.15
CA ARG A 53 -15.89 -14.97 -13.83
C ARG A 53 -15.12 -13.77 -13.28
N LYS A 54 -14.36 -13.99 -12.19
CA LYS A 54 -13.45 -12.98 -11.62
C LYS A 54 -12.25 -12.77 -12.55
N GLN A 55 -12.20 -11.61 -13.20
CA GLN A 55 -11.12 -11.20 -14.11
C GLN A 55 -11.14 -9.68 -14.33
N PHE A 56 -10.03 -9.14 -14.81
CA PHE A 56 -9.94 -7.74 -15.25
C PHE A 56 -10.85 -7.47 -16.46
N MET A 57 -11.43 -6.26 -16.55
CA MET A 57 -12.22 -5.85 -17.73
C MET A 57 -11.33 -5.34 -18.86
N HIS A 58 -10.33 -4.52 -18.53
CA HIS A 58 -9.42 -3.94 -19.51
C HIS A 58 -8.03 -4.56 -19.38
N PHE A 59 -7.73 -5.49 -20.28
CA PHE A 59 -6.46 -6.23 -20.31
C PHE A 59 -5.24 -5.31 -20.40
N GLU A 60 -5.28 -4.31 -21.28
CA GLU A 60 -4.16 -3.38 -21.49
C GLU A 60 -3.82 -2.60 -20.22
N SER A 61 -4.83 -2.09 -19.49
CA SER A 61 -4.61 -1.41 -18.21
C SER A 61 -4.06 -2.38 -17.14
N ALA A 62 -4.57 -3.61 -17.08
CA ALA A 62 -4.03 -4.62 -16.15
C ALA A 62 -2.58 -4.99 -16.47
N ASN A 63 -2.21 -5.06 -17.75
CA ASN A 63 -0.83 -5.31 -18.17
C ASN A 63 0.10 -4.15 -17.79
N HIS A 64 -0.33 -2.89 -17.97
CA HIS A 64 0.43 -1.74 -17.47
C HIS A 64 0.63 -1.76 -15.94
N ALA A 65 -0.37 -2.23 -15.18
CA ALA A 65 -0.20 -2.43 -13.73
C ALA A 65 0.88 -3.49 -13.42
N ALA A 66 0.87 -4.63 -14.11
CA ALA A 66 1.88 -5.69 -13.94
C ALA A 66 3.29 -5.20 -14.31
N GLU A 67 3.43 -4.48 -15.43
CA GLU A 67 4.70 -3.89 -15.85
C GLU A 67 5.25 -2.88 -14.84
N ALA A 68 4.36 -2.04 -14.27
CA ALA A 68 4.72 -1.08 -13.23
C ALA A 68 5.21 -1.79 -11.96
N LEU A 69 4.55 -2.89 -11.56
CA LEU A 69 4.96 -3.75 -10.44
C LEU A 69 6.17 -4.66 -10.76
N GLY A 70 6.58 -4.75 -12.02
CA GLY A 70 7.72 -5.58 -12.41
C GLY A 70 7.45 -7.08 -12.38
N CYS A 71 6.19 -7.49 -12.54
CA CYS A 71 5.76 -8.89 -12.59
C CYS A 71 5.04 -9.22 -13.92
N GLU A 72 4.80 -10.49 -14.19
CA GLU A 72 4.04 -10.93 -15.35
C GLU A 72 2.53 -10.76 -15.12
N TYR A 73 1.76 -10.53 -16.20
CA TYR A 73 0.30 -10.39 -16.12
C TYR A 73 -0.38 -11.56 -15.40
N GLU A 74 0.03 -12.80 -15.68
CA GLU A 74 -0.56 -13.99 -15.05
C GLU A 74 -0.26 -14.10 -13.55
N GLU A 75 0.89 -13.59 -13.11
CA GLU A 75 1.25 -13.50 -11.68
C GLU A 75 0.31 -12.52 -10.98
N LEU A 76 0.15 -11.31 -11.53
CA LEU A 76 -0.78 -10.31 -11.01
C LEU A 76 -2.24 -10.80 -11.01
N ASN A 77 -2.68 -11.42 -12.09
CA ASN A 77 -4.03 -11.98 -12.23
C ASN A 77 -4.32 -13.07 -11.19
N THR A 78 -3.33 -13.93 -10.92
CA THR A 78 -3.43 -14.98 -9.91
C THR A 78 -3.49 -14.41 -8.50
N ALA A 79 -2.58 -13.49 -8.15
CA ALA A 79 -2.60 -12.81 -6.86
C ALA A 79 -3.92 -12.03 -6.63
N THR A 80 -4.43 -11.38 -7.68
CA THR A 80 -5.65 -10.59 -7.56
C THR A 80 -6.88 -11.48 -7.37
N PHE A 81 -7.12 -12.47 -8.24
CA PHE A 81 -8.42 -13.17 -8.29
C PHE A 81 -8.44 -14.61 -7.77
N LYS A 82 -7.28 -15.26 -7.62
CA LYS A 82 -7.20 -16.70 -7.28
C LYS A 82 -6.72 -16.97 -5.85
N HIS A 83 -6.60 -15.95 -5.00
CA HIS A 83 -6.18 -16.07 -3.60
C HIS A 83 -7.07 -17.00 -2.77
N HIS A 84 -8.40 -17.01 -3.00
CA HIS A 84 -9.33 -17.92 -2.32
C HIS A 84 -9.02 -19.39 -2.59
N LEU A 85 -8.57 -19.70 -3.81
CA LEU A 85 -8.25 -21.08 -4.17
C LEU A 85 -7.01 -21.56 -3.41
N ARG A 86 -6.02 -20.67 -3.19
CA ARG A 86 -4.85 -20.98 -2.35
C ARG A 86 -5.28 -21.28 -0.91
N GLN A 87 -6.15 -20.46 -0.33
CA GLN A 87 -6.64 -20.69 1.03
C GLN A 87 -7.46 -21.98 1.17
N ILE A 88 -8.31 -22.31 0.19
CA ILE A 88 -9.05 -23.58 0.20
C ILE A 88 -8.07 -24.76 0.13
N ILE A 89 -7.04 -24.68 -0.71
CA ILE A 89 -6.01 -25.73 -0.80
C ILE A 89 -5.26 -25.86 0.53
N GLU A 90 -4.85 -24.74 1.15
CA GLU A 90 -4.18 -24.73 2.45
C GLU A 90 -5.05 -25.37 3.53
N GLN A 91 -6.34 -25.01 3.60
CA GLN A 91 -7.30 -25.57 4.55
C GLN A 91 -7.56 -27.07 4.35
N VAL A 92 -7.62 -27.54 3.09
CA VAL A 92 -7.84 -28.96 2.78
C VAL A 92 -6.57 -29.80 2.99
N THR A 93 -5.38 -29.20 2.84
CA THR A 93 -4.09 -29.88 3.02
C THR A 93 -3.60 -29.88 4.47
N SER A 94 -4.08 -28.98 5.33
CA SER A 94 -3.69 -28.89 6.75
C SER A 94 -4.44 -29.83 7.72
N GLY A 95 -5.21 -30.80 7.21
CA GLY A 95 -5.82 -31.89 7.99
C GLY A 95 -7.06 -31.47 8.81
N PRO A 96 -7.85 -32.43 9.33
CA PRO A 96 -9.18 -32.14 9.87
C PRO A 96 -9.09 -31.46 11.24
N SER A 97 -9.03 -30.13 11.27
CA SER A 97 -9.30 -29.36 12.49
C SER A 97 -10.80 -29.38 12.80
N ARG A 98 -11.11 -29.58 14.08
CA ARG A 98 -12.46 -29.84 14.62
C ARG A 98 -13.37 -28.62 14.39
N ARG A 99 -14.25 -28.71 13.39
CA ARG A 99 -15.29 -27.71 13.09
C ARG A 99 -16.21 -27.50 14.30
N GLY A 100 -16.13 -26.32 14.89
CA GLY A 100 -17.13 -25.79 15.82
C GLY A 100 -18.19 -24.96 15.07
N PRO A 101 -19.35 -24.65 15.67
CA PRO A 101 -20.43 -23.91 15.02
C PRO A 101 -20.09 -22.44 14.71
N GLU A 102 -18.92 -21.95 15.11
CA GLU A 102 -18.49 -20.56 14.94
C GLU A 102 -17.85 -20.28 13.55
N ASP A 103 -17.67 -21.32 12.72
CA ASP A 103 -17.07 -21.22 11.37
C ASP A 103 -17.99 -20.61 10.29
N GLU A 104 -19.28 -20.35 10.58
CA GLU A 104 -20.19 -19.80 9.57
C GLU A 104 -19.85 -18.35 9.18
N GLU A 105 -19.26 -17.56 10.08
CA GLU A 105 -18.88 -16.17 9.80
C GLU A 105 -17.57 -16.06 8.98
N ALA A 106 -16.67 -17.05 9.11
CA ALA A 106 -15.46 -17.18 8.29
C ALA A 106 -15.77 -17.52 6.83
N THR A 107 -16.88 -18.23 6.57
CA THR A 107 -17.27 -18.59 5.19
C THR A 107 -17.79 -17.41 4.36
N SER A 108 -18.22 -16.32 5.00
CA SER A 108 -18.64 -15.10 4.31
C SER A 108 -17.45 -14.38 3.63
N GLY A 109 -16.23 -14.56 4.16
CA GLY A 109 -14.98 -14.08 3.56
C GLY A 109 -14.57 -14.81 2.28
N LEU A 110 -15.25 -15.91 1.89
CA LEU A 110 -14.91 -16.73 0.72
C LEU A 110 -15.60 -16.31 -0.59
N LYS A 111 -16.56 -15.37 -0.56
CA LYS A 111 -17.28 -14.90 -1.75
C LYS A 111 -16.98 -13.43 -2.06
N MET A 112 -15.72 -13.05 -2.25
CA MET A 112 -15.44 -11.74 -2.86
C MET A 112 -15.81 -11.71 -4.33
N THR A 113 -16.41 -10.62 -4.77
CA THR A 113 -16.62 -10.27 -6.18
C THR A 113 -15.29 -9.90 -6.84
N GLY A 114 -15.25 -9.90 -8.18
CA GLY A 114 -14.06 -9.43 -8.90
C GLY A 114 -13.71 -7.98 -8.57
N VAL A 115 -14.72 -7.13 -8.36
CA VAL A 115 -14.51 -5.72 -7.98
C VAL A 115 -13.82 -5.62 -6.62
N GLU A 116 -14.33 -6.34 -5.62
CA GLU A 116 -13.71 -6.37 -4.29
C GLU A 116 -12.27 -6.88 -4.38
N CYS A 117 -11.96 -7.89 -5.20
CA CYS A 117 -10.58 -8.35 -5.39
C CYS A 117 -9.63 -7.23 -5.88
N VAL A 118 -10.06 -6.43 -6.85
CA VAL A 118 -9.23 -5.32 -7.38
C VAL A 118 -9.09 -4.19 -6.36
N GLU A 119 -10.17 -3.82 -5.69
CA GLU A 119 -10.14 -2.81 -4.62
C GLU A 119 -9.23 -3.25 -3.46
N GLY A 120 -9.25 -4.53 -3.13
CA GLY A 120 -8.37 -5.15 -2.14
C GLY A 120 -6.91 -5.05 -2.50
N MET A 121 -6.56 -5.50 -3.71
CA MET A 121 -5.19 -5.42 -4.22
C MET A 121 -4.68 -3.96 -4.21
N ALA A 122 -5.49 -3.03 -4.71
CA ALA A 122 -5.16 -1.60 -4.70
C ALA A 122 -4.96 -1.05 -3.28
N SER A 123 -5.82 -1.43 -2.33
CA SER A 123 -5.72 -1.02 -0.92
C SER A 123 -4.46 -1.58 -0.26
N GLY A 124 -4.13 -2.86 -0.51
CA GLY A 124 -2.91 -3.49 0.00
C GLY A 124 -1.65 -2.81 -0.52
N LEU A 125 -1.58 -2.53 -1.83
CA LEU A 125 -0.46 -1.80 -2.43
C LEU A 125 -0.32 -0.38 -1.86
N TYR A 126 -1.43 0.32 -1.62
CA TYR A 126 -1.39 1.65 -1.01
C TYR A 126 -0.87 1.59 0.44
N GLN A 127 -1.26 0.57 1.20
CA GLN A 127 -0.75 0.34 2.55
C GLN A 127 0.77 0.14 2.54
N GLU A 128 1.30 -0.63 1.60
CA GLU A 128 2.75 -0.86 1.46
C GLU A 128 3.49 0.44 1.09
N VAL A 129 2.94 1.26 0.18
CA VAL A 129 3.50 2.59 -0.12
C VAL A 129 3.54 3.47 1.12
N PHE A 130 2.44 3.50 1.86
CA PHE A 130 2.32 4.31 3.06
C PHE A 130 3.33 3.86 4.13
N ALA A 131 3.44 2.54 4.37
CA ALA A 131 4.41 1.97 5.29
C ALA A 131 5.87 2.27 4.88
N ALA A 132 6.17 2.20 3.58
CA ALA A 132 7.48 2.56 3.05
C ALA A 132 7.79 4.05 3.29
N VAL A 133 6.83 4.95 3.03
CA VAL A 133 6.99 6.40 3.28
C VAL A 133 7.27 6.68 4.76
N VAL A 134 6.50 6.08 5.68
CA VAL A 134 6.75 6.21 7.13
C VAL A 134 8.15 5.70 7.48
N SER A 135 8.55 4.56 6.92
CA SER A 135 9.88 3.99 7.16
C SER A 135 11.01 4.90 6.66
N LEU A 136 10.84 5.53 5.51
CA LEU A 136 11.80 6.49 4.93
C LEU A 136 11.92 7.76 5.79
N ILE A 137 10.78 8.28 6.25
CA ILE A 137 10.74 9.41 7.17
C ILE A 137 11.47 9.06 8.47
N ASN A 138 11.18 7.89 9.05
CA ASN A 138 11.83 7.42 10.27
C ASN A 138 13.34 7.25 10.09
N ARG A 139 13.80 6.76 8.93
CA ARG A 139 15.22 6.64 8.60
C ARG A 139 15.95 7.98 8.60
N CYS A 140 15.35 9.01 8.00
CA CYS A 140 15.92 10.36 7.99
C CYS A 140 16.19 10.88 9.41
N MET A 141 15.29 10.58 10.35
CA MET A 141 15.40 11.05 11.74
C MET A 141 16.45 10.27 12.54
N LEU A 142 16.62 8.98 12.27
CA LEU A 142 17.65 8.15 12.92
C LEU A 142 19.06 8.49 12.43
N GLY A 143 19.24 8.73 11.13
CA GLY A 143 20.53 9.14 10.55
C GLY A 143 21.03 10.51 11.02
N ALA A 144 20.14 11.37 11.53
CA ALA A 144 20.50 12.64 12.15
C ALA A 144 21.08 12.49 13.57
N SER A 145 20.93 11.31 14.19
CA SER A 145 21.36 11.07 15.58
C SER A 145 22.83 10.66 15.72
N ASP A 146 23.48 10.24 14.61
CA ASP A 146 24.92 9.91 14.56
C ASP A 146 25.82 11.09 14.16
N ALA A 147 25.24 12.23 13.77
CA ALA A 147 25.98 13.46 13.47
C ALA A 147 26.00 14.38 14.70
N HIS A 148 27.00 14.21 15.56
CA HIS A 148 27.23 15.14 16.67
C HIS A 148 27.59 16.54 16.14
N ILE A 149 26.81 17.53 16.56
CA ILE A 149 27.03 19.00 16.49
C ILE A 149 26.81 19.63 15.09
N THR A 150 25.58 20.03 14.78
CA THR A 150 25.22 21.45 14.59
C THR A 150 23.72 21.64 14.34
N ASP A 151 23.20 22.64 15.03
CA ASP A 151 21.91 23.33 14.92
C ASP A 151 20.63 22.62 15.41
N GLN A 152 20.04 23.28 16.39
CA GLN A 152 18.90 22.89 17.19
C GLN A 152 17.62 23.17 16.40
N ARG A 153 17.44 22.52 15.25
CA ARG A 153 16.11 22.41 14.66
C ARG A 153 15.39 21.33 15.46
N THR A 154 14.56 21.73 16.40
CA THR A 154 13.61 20.84 17.06
C THR A 154 12.82 20.13 15.95
N SER A 155 13.20 18.90 15.61
CA SER A 155 12.54 18.12 14.57
C SER A 155 11.07 18.04 14.96
N ALA A 156 10.20 18.62 14.12
CA ALA A 156 8.76 18.68 14.36
C ALA A 156 8.10 17.28 14.37
N LEU A 157 8.89 16.22 14.17
CA LEU A 157 8.47 14.84 14.09
C LEU A 157 9.43 13.98 14.93
N ARG A 158 8.88 13.10 15.76
CA ARG A 158 9.59 12.10 16.57
C ARG A 158 9.13 10.68 16.21
N THR A 159 10.07 9.74 16.23
CA THR A 159 9.82 8.32 15.99
C THR A 159 9.18 7.67 17.21
N CYS A 160 8.28 6.73 16.99
CA CYS A 160 7.77 5.82 18.02
C CYS A 160 8.41 4.43 17.84
N GLU A 161 8.50 3.65 18.93
CA GLU A 161 9.02 2.28 18.87
C GLU A 161 8.09 1.34 18.07
N GLN A 162 6.81 1.68 17.95
CA GLN A 162 5.84 0.93 17.15
C GLN A 162 5.90 1.32 15.66
N PRO A 163 5.87 0.34 14.73
CA PRO A 163 5.72 0.62 13.31
C PRO A 163 4.41 1.35 13.03
N LEU A 164 4.42 2.25 12.03
CA LEU A 164 3.26 3.08 11.63
C LEU A 164 2.77 4.09 12.69
N GLN A 165 3.59 4.39 13.71
CA GLN A 165 3.30 5.45 14.68
C GLN A 165 4.37 6.55 14.60
N CYS A 166 3.93 7.80 14.70
CA CYS A 166 4.84 8.95 14.79
C CYS A 166 4.25 10.06 15.65
N GLU A 167 5.10 10.85 16.29
CA GLU A 167 4.69 12.01 17.08
C GLU A 167 5.01 13.31 16.35
N ILE A 168 4.04 14.19 16.16
CA ILE A 168 4.23 15.49 15.50
C ILE A 168 4.13 16.60 16.55
N ALA A 169 5.19 17.39 16.70
CA ALA A 169 5.18 18.65 17.44
C ALA A 169 4.58 19.75 16.55
N HIS A 170 3.39 20.20 16.92
CA HIS A 170 2.70 21.27 16.19
C HIS A 170 3.21 22.64 16.61
N GLN A 171 3.35 23.58 15.67
CA GLN A 171 3.88 24.94 15.93
C GLN A 171 3.10 25.74 16.98
N LEU A 172 1.83 25.40 17.22
CA LEU A 172 0.95 26.01 18.22
C LEU A 172 0.55 25.04 19.33
N GLY A 173 1.10 23.82 19.33
CA GLY A 173 0.81 22.77 20.31
C GLY A 173 1.84 22.78 21.44
N HIS A 174 1.38 22.60 22.68
CA HIS A 174 2.27 22.44 23.82
C HIS A 174 2.89 21.04 23.89
N ASP A 175 2.18 20.02 23.39
CA ASP A 175 2.61 18.63 23.43
C ASP A 175 2.66 18.01 22.02
N PRO A 176 3.66 17.15 21.73
CA PRO A 176 3.65 16.33 20.52
C PRO A 176 2.41 15.42 20.48
N VAL A 177 1.75 15.37 19.33
CA VAL A 177 0.58 14.50 19.12
C VAL A 177 1.05 13.21 18.48
N ARG A 178 0.76 12.06 19.11
CA ARG A 178 0.99 10.74 18.52
C ARG A 178 -0.09 10.43 17.51
N TYR A 179 0.32 10.18 16.27
CA TYR A 179 -0.51 9.68 15.20
C TYR A 179 -0.36 8.17 15.12
N ASP A 180 -1.47 7.46 15.30
CA ASP A 180 -1.60 6.07 14.93
C ASP A 180 -2.10 6.00 13.50
N LEU A 181 -1.20 5.63 12.59
CA LEU A 181 -1.49 5.62 11.16
C LEU A 181 -2.12 4.28 10.72
N THR A 182 -2.29 3.33 11.64
CA THR A 182 -3.01 2.06 11.37
C THR A 182 -4.53 2.28 11.30
N GLY A 183 -5.05 3.25 12.07
CA GLY A 183 -6.49 3.40 12.30
C GLY A 183 -7.33 3.81 11.08
N TRP A 184 -6.71 4.38 10.04
CA TRP A 184 -7.46 4.89 8.88
C TRP A 184 -7.88 3.78 7.91
N LEU A 185 -7.16 2.66 7.87
CA LEU A 185 -7.45 1.53 6.97
C LEU A 185 -8.27 0.41 7.61
N HIS A 186 -8.40 0.38 8.95
CA HIS A 186 -9.26 -0.59 9.65
C HIS A 186 -10.77 -0.45 9.35
N ARG A 187 -11.18 0.62 8.64
CA ARG A 187 -12.54 0.77 8.11
C ARG A 187 -12.74 0.10 6.74
N ALA A 188 -11.66 -0.33 6.07
CA ALA A 188 -11.77 -1.16 4.89
C ALA A 188 -12.12 -2.59 5.30
N LYS A 189 -13.08 -3.21 4.60
CA LYS A 189 -13.43 -4.62 4.86
C LYS A 189 -12.18 -5.50 4.67
N PRO A 190 -11.97 -6.54 5.51
CA PRO A 190 -10.90 -7.50 5.31
C PRO A 190 -10.96 -8.04 3.87
N ASN A 191 -9.85 -7.91 3.16
CA ASN A 191 -9.78 -8.27 1.76
C ASN A 191 -8.58 -9.16 1.51
N LEU A 192 -8.83 -10.39 1.09
CA LEU A 192 -7.77 -11.38 0.92
C LEU A 192 -6.82 -11.01 -0.24
N SER A 193 -7.27 -10.27 -1.26
CA SER A 193 -6.37 -9.73 -2.29
C SER A 193 -5.38 -8.70 -1.73
N ALA A 194 -5.74 -8.00 -0.65
CA ALA A 194 -4.82 -7.07 0.00
C ALA A 194 -3.66 -7.81 0.68
N LEU A 195 -3.87 -9.06 1.14
CA LEU A 195 -2.84 -9.87 1.79
C LEU A 195 -1.75 -10.35 0.81
N ASP A 196 -2.09 -10.46 -0.47
CA ASP A 196 -1.13 -10.88 -1.51
C ASP A 196 -0.29 -9.70 -2.05
N ALA A 197 -0.67 -8.45 -1.75
CA ALA A 197 0.04 -7.26 -2.23
C ALA A 197 1.53 -7.21 -1.82
N PRO A 198 1.92 -7.50 -0.56
CA PRO A 198 3.33 -7.56 -0.17
C PRO A 198 4.10 -8.64 -0.94
N GLN A 199 3.49 -9.79 -1.23
CA GLN A 199 4.13 -10.88 -1.97
C GLN A 199 4.44 -10.46 -3.42
N VAL A 200 3.51 -9.75 -4.07
CA VAL A 200 3.72 -9.21 -5.42
C VAL A 200 4.90 -8.25 -5.45
N LEU A 201 5.02 -7.37 -4.44
CA LEU A 201 6.16 -6.45 -4.33
C LEU A 201 7.49 -7.17 -4.07
N GLN A 202 7.49 -8.19 -3.20
CA GLN A 202 8.69 -8.99 -2.92
C GLN A 202 9.22 -9.74 -4.15
N GLN A 203 8.33 -10.09 -5.08
CA GLN A 203 8.66 -10.81 -6.31
C GLN A 203 8.95 -9.88 -7.50
N SER A 204 8.87 -8.55 -7.30
CA SER A 204 9.21 -7.56 -8.33
C SER A 204 10.65 -7.75 -8.83
N LYS A 205 10.82 -7.75 -10.15
CA LYS A 205 12.13 -7.89 -10.81
C LYS A 205 12.74 -6.56 -11.27
N ARG A 206 12.17 -5.42 -10.88
CA ARG A 206 12.61 -4.09 -11.34
C ARG A 206 12.91 -3.11 -10.22
#